data_AF-A0A7C1NCF6-F1
#
_entry.id   AF-A0A7C1NCF6-F1
#
_cell.length_a   1.000
_cell.length_b   1.000
_cell.length_c   1.000
_cell.angle_alpha   90.00
_cell.angle_beta   90.00
_cell.angle_gamma   90.00
#
_symmetry.space_group_name_H-M   'P 1'
#
loop_
_entity.id
_entity.type
_entity.pdbx_description
1 polymer ?
#
loop_
_entity_poly.entity_id
_entity_poly.type
_entity_poly.pdbx_seq_one_letter_code
_entity_poly.pdbx_strand_id
1 'polypeptide(L)'
;MITIKGIAVLIALMGVPTMDSLMDVVEWVYEEHDQNLVITSGFRKGDPGVHGQIPLRGLDIRSRVYSDPDRLCRLINDRWEYDWKRPEKKVASLHGEGDEIHIHLKVHPRTRLR
;
A
#
# COMPACT_ATOMS: atom_id res chain seq x y z
N MET A 1 -13.67 6.20 7.09
CA MET A 1 -12.84 7.41 7.32
C MET A 1 -11.38 7.15 6.93
N ILE A 2 -10.89 7.81 5.88
CA ILE A 2 -9.45 7.81 5.56
C ILE A 2 -8.74 8.83 6.43
N THR A 3 -7.64 8.42 7.08
CA THR A 3 -6.78 9.30 7.86
C THR A 3 -5.36 9.32 7.27
N ILE A 4 -4.76 10.50 7.20
CA ILE A 4 -3.36 10.67 6.80
C ILE A 4 -2.53 11.02 8.03
N LYS A 5 -1.43 10.30 8.29
CA LYS A 5 -0.59 10.46 9.51
C LYS A 5 -0.18 11.90 9.80
N GLY A 6 0.00 12.72 8.76
CA GLY A 6 0.28 14.14 8.92
C GLY A 6 0.45 14.87 7.58
N ILE A 7 0.63 16.19 7.67
CA ILE A 7 0.69 17.08 6.50
C ILE A 7 1.81 16.72 5.52
N ALA A 8 2.97 16.26 6.02
CA ALA A 8 4.08 15.84 5.17
C ALA A 8 3.72 14.65 4.26
N VAL A 9 2.95 13.70 4.78
CA VAL A 9 2.47 12.54 4.00
C VAL A 9 1.43 13.00 2.98
N LEU A 10 0.51 13.88 3.36
CA LEU A 10 -0.48 14.44 2.44
C LEU A 10 0.19 15.19 1.27
N ILE A 11 1.15 16.06 1.55
CA ILE A 11 1.90 16.79 0.53
C ILE A 11 2.61 15.81 -0.43
N ALA A 12 3.24 14.76 0.12
CA ALA A 12 3.91 13.76 -0.70
C ALA A 12 2.95 13.00 -1.63
N LEU A 13 1.76 12.64 -1.15
CA LEU A 13 0.72 11.97 -1.94
C LEU A 13 0.19 12.87 -3.07
N MET A 14 -0.02 14.15 -2.78
CA MET A 14 -0.52 15.13 -3.74
C MET A 14 0.54 15.60 -4.74
N GLY A 15 1.82 15.38 -4.43
CA GLY A 15 2.95 15.89 -5.21
C GLY A 15 3.32 15.08 -6.44
N VAL A 16 2.81 13.85 -6.59
CA VAL A 16 3.10 12.97 -7.72
C VAL A 16 1.85 12.19 -8.16
N PRO A 17 1.73 11.82 -9.45
CA PRO A 17 0.68 10.89 -9.87
C PRO A 17 0.84 9.55 -9.17
N THR A 18 -0.27 8.88 -8.86
CA THR A 18 -0.29 7.53 -8.32
C THR A 18 -0.68 6.54 -9.40
N MET A 19 -0.11 5.33 -9.37
CA MET A 19 -0.47 4.27 -10.31
C MET A 19 -1.91 3.79 -10.06
N ASP A 20 -2.72 3.67 -11.11
CA ASP A 20 -4.13 3.29 -11.00
C ASP A 20 -4.33 2.01 -10.19
N SER A 21 -3.55 0.96 -10.47
CA SER A 21 -3.62 -0.30 -9.73
C SER A 21 -3.31 -0.16 -8.22
N LEU A 22 -2.56 0.87 -7.82
CA LEU A 22 -2.36 1.14 -6.38
C LEU A 22 -3.62 1.74 -5.77
N MET A 23 -4.29 2.64 -6.50
CA MET A 23 -5.57 3.22 -6.08
C MET A 23 -6.67 2.17 -6.02
N ASP A 24 -6.73 1.25 -6.99
CA ASP A 24 -7.68 0.14 -6.99
C ASP A 24 -7.53 -0.75 -5.74
N VAL A 25 -6.28 -1.04 -5.35
CA VAL A 25 -6.00 -1.81 -4.12
C VAL A 25 -6.44 -1.03 -2.88
N VAL A 26 -6.16 0.27 -2.81
CA VAL A 26 -6.54 1.13 -1.67
C VAL A 26 -8.06 1.24 -1.55
N GLU A 27 -8.76 1.45 -2.67
CA GLU A 27 -10.21 1.50 -2.74
C GLU A 27 -10.81 0.18 -2.25
N TRP A 28 -10.32 -0.95 -2.77
CA TRP A 28 -10.79 -2.28 -2.36
C TRP A 28 -10.59 -2.55 -0.86
N VAL A 29 -9.43 -2.18 -0.29
CA VAL A 29 -9.19 -2.30 1.15
C VAL A 29 -10.18 -1.45 1.95
N TYR A 30 -10.43 -0.22 1.50
CA TYR A 30 -11.33 0.71 2.17
C TYR A 30 -12.79 0.25 2.14
N GLU A 31 -13.27 -0.25 1.00
CA GLU A 31 -14.67 -0.65 0.80
C GLU A 31 -14.97 -2.03 1.39
N GLU A 32 -14.05 -3.01 1.30
CA GLU A 32 -14.36 -4.41 1.63
C GLU A 32 -13.78 -4.91 2.97
N HIS A 33 -12.81 -4.21 3.57
CA HIS A 33 -12.06 -4.76 4.71
C HIS A 33 -11.95 -3.89 5.95
N ASP A 34 -11.83 -2.57 5.82
CA ASP A 34 -12.03 -1.64 6.95
C ASP A 34 -12.10 -0.19 6.43
N GLN A 35 -13.10 0.56 6.89
CA GLN A 35 -13.20 1.97 6.57
C GLN A 35 -12.22 2.84 7.37
N ASN A 36 -11.45 2.31 8.32
CA ASN A 36 -10.48 3.05 9.14
C ASN A 36 -9.05 3.07 8.55
N LEU A 37 -8.93 3.24 7.24
CA LEU A 37 -7.65 3.25 6.54
C LEU A 37 -6.78 4.44 6.98
N VAL A 38 -5.59 4.15 7.53
CA VAL A 38 -4.62 5.17 7.95
C VAL A 38 -3.35 5.09 7.12
N ILE A 39 -3.12 6.05 6.22
CA ILE A 39 -1.90 6.13 5.40
C ILE A 39 -0.79 6.77 6.22
N THR A 40 0.31 6.05 6.38
CA THR A 40 1.47 6.48 7.18
C THR A 40 2.66 6.93 6.34
N SER A 41 2.72 6.54 5.06
CA SER A 41 3.79 6.90 4.14
C SER A 41 3.32 6.79 2.69
N GLY A 42 3.92 7.61 1.81
CA GLY A 42 3.67 7.63 0.37
C GLY A 42 4.95 7.92 -0.41
N PHE A 43 4.96 8.94 -1.26
CA PHE A 43 6.14 9.27 -2.05
C PHE A 43 7.35 9.71 -1.18
N ARG A 44 8.53 9.19 -1.50
CA ARG A 44 9.81 9.52 -0.85
C ARG A 44 10.85 9.86 -1.92
N LYS A 45 11.19 11.15 -2.05
CA LYS A 45 12.16 11.63 -3.06
C LYS A 45 13.52 10.95 -2.87
N GLY A 46 14.05 10.36 -3.94
CA GLY A 46 15.37 9.69 -3.95
C GLY A 46 15.36 8.27 -3.38
N ASP A 47 14.21 7.73 -2.98
CA ASP A 47 14.09 6.34 -2.54
C ASP A 47 14.28 5.37 -3.72
N PRO A 48 15.15 4.35 -3.63
CA PRO A 48 15.43 3.43 -4.73
C PRO A 48 14.30 2.42 -4.96
N GLY A 49 13.36 2.29 -4.03
CA GLY A 49 12.23 1.37 -4.07
C GLY A 49 10.95 1.99 -4.63
N VAL A 50 9.82 1.35 -4.32
CA VAL A 50 8.49 1.70 -4.86
C VAL A 50 7.96 3.06 -4.38
N HIS A 51 8.47 3.57 -3.25
CA HIS A 51 8.11 4.88 -2.72
C HIS A 51 8.79 6.03 -3.49
N GLY A 52 9.89 5.80 -4.20
CA GLY A 52 10.57 6.83 -4.99
C GLY A 52 10.21 6.82 -6.48
N GLN A 53 9.29 5.95 -6.90
CA GLN A 53 8.86 5.87 -8.29
C GLN A 53 7.82 6.95 -8.62
N ILE A 54 7.84 7.39 -9.89
CA ILE A 54 6.80 8.23 -10.48
C ILE A 54 6.27 7.50 -11.73
N PRO A 55 4.97 7.14 -11.80
CA PRO A 55 3.95 7.34 -10.76
C PRO A 55 4.25 6.54 -9.48
N LEU A 56 3.68 6.98 -8.35
CA LEU A 56 3.83 6.33 -7.04
C LEU A 56 3.34 4.88 -7.10
N ARG A 57 4.16 3.95 -6.60
CA ARG A 57 3.89 2.51 -6.61
C ARG A 57 3.86 1.88 -5.23
N GLY A 58 4.04 2.66 -4.17
CA GLY A 58 4.11 2.17 -2.80
C GLY A 58 3.38 3.07 -1.81
N LEU A 59 2.67 2.44 -0.88
CA LEU A 59 1.99 3.09 0.24
C LEU A 59 2.18 2.25 1.50
N ASP A 60 2.39 2.90 2.64
CA ASP A 60 2.34 2.22 3.93
C ASP A 60 1.03 2.58 4.63
N ILE A 61 0.31 1.55 5.10
CA ILE A 61 -0.89 1.72 5.92
C ILE A 61 -0.68 1.12 7.31
N ARG A 62 -1.25 1.78 8.31
CA ARG A 62 -1.10 1.38 9.72
C ARG A 62 -1.66 -0.01 9.96
N SER A 63 -0.88 -0.92 10.56
CA SER A 63 -1.33 -2.29 10.81
C SER A 63 -2.30 -2.39 12.00
N ARG A 64 -2.01 -1.71 13.11
CA ARG A 64 -2.72 -1.81 14.39
C ARG A 64 -4.18 -1.34 14.40
N VAL A 65 -4.68 -0.79 13.28
CA VAL A 65 -6.12 -0.47 13.15
C VAL A 65 -6.91 -1.70 12.71
N TYR A 66 -6.24 -2.72 12.19
CA TYR A 66 -6.82 -4.01 11.82
C TYR A 66 -6.59 -5.03 12.94
N SER A 67 -7.61 -5.84 13.23
CA SER A 67 -7.52 -6.91 14.23
C SER A 67 -6.57 -8.05 13.81
N ASP A 68 -6.47 -8.32 12.51
CA ASP A 68 -5.58 -9.30 11.92
C ASP A 68 -4.96 -8.74 10.62
N PRO A 69 -3.89 -7.94 10.71
CA PRO A 69 -3.30 -7.29 9.55
C PRO A 69 -2.57 -8.28 8.62
N ASP A 70 -2.13 -9.43 9.15
CA ASP A 70 -1.58 -10.54 8.36
C ASP A 70 -2.66 -11.16 7.45
N ARG A 71 -3.86 -11.36 7.96
CA ARG A 71 -5.00 -11.82 7.15
C ARG A 71 -5.34 -10.82 6.07
N LEU A 72 -5.34 -9.52 6.35
CA LEU A 72 -5.55 -8.50 5.31
C LEU A 72 -4.49 -8.61 4.21
N CYS A 73 -3.21 -8.77 4.57
CA CYS A 73 -2.16 -9.00 3.58
C CYS A 73 -2.42 -10.24 2.71
N ARG A 74 -2.88 -11.36 3.30
CA ARG A 74 -3.26 -12.55 2.54
C ARG A 74 -4.39 -12.27 1.57
N LEU A 75 -5.48 -11.67 2.05
CA LEU A 75 -6.65 -11.31 1.23
C LEU A 75 -6.28 -10.41 0.04
N ILE A 76 -5.44 -9.40 0.25
CA ILE A 76 -4.94 -8.55 -0.84
C ILE A 76 -4.16 -9.38 -1.87
N ASN A 77 -3.27 -10.26 -1.43
CA ASN A 77 -2.44 -11.08 -2.32
C ASN A 77 -3.19 -12.22 -3.02
N ASP A 78 -4.32 -12.67 -2.44
CA ASP A 78 -5.23 -13.64 -3.05
C ASP A 78 -6.11 -12.99 -4.13
N ARG A 79 -6.39 -11.69 -3.98
CA ARG A 79 -7.16 -10.88 -4.94
C ARG A 79 -6.30 -10.33 -6.07
N TRP A 80 -5.06 -9.92 -5.78
CA TRP A 80 -4.17 -9.21 -6.70
C TRP A 80 -2.85 -9.95 -6.92
N GLU A 81 -2.42 -10.01 -8.19
CA GLU A 81 -1.11 -10.52 -8.59
C GLU A 81 -0.16 -9.34 -8.82
N TYR A 82 1.03 -9.35 -8.21
CA TYR A 82 2.00 -8.26 -8.34
C TYR A 82 2.56 -8.14 -9.77
N ASP A 83 3.19 -9.20 -10.28
CA ASP A 83 3.67 -9.34 -11.65
C ASP A 83 3.77 -10.83 -11.96
N TRP A 84 3.06 -11.32 -12.97
CA TRP A 84 3.05 -12.73 -13.37
C TRP A 84 4.44 -13.28 -13.74
N LYS A 85 5.41 -12.41 -14.08
CA LYS A 85 6.81 -12.82 -14.29
C LYS A 85 7.64 -12.91 -13.00
N ARG A 86 7.07 -12.50 -11.86
CA ARG A 86 7.71 -12.45 -10.54
C ARG A 86 6.74 -12.98 -9.47
N PRO A 87 6.34 -14.26 -9.55
CA PRO A 87 5.30 -14.83 -8.68
C PRO A 87 5.67 -14.82 -7.19
N GLU A 88 6.96 -14.67 -6.86
CA GLU A 88 7.45 -14.54 -5.49
C GLU A 88 7.18 -13.15 -4.88
N LYS A 89 6.85 -12.15 -5.71
CA LYS A 89 6.54 -10.79 -5.26
C LYS A 89 5.05 -10.70 -4.91
N LYS A 90 4.81 -10.03 -3.78
CA LYS A 90 3.48 -9.79 -3.20
C LYS A 90 3.08 -8.34 -3.34
N VAL A 91 1.78 -8.06 -3.43
CA VAL A 91 1.21 -6.71 -3.41
C VAL A 91 1.21 -6.15 -1.99
N ALA A 92 0.92 -6.97 -1.00
CA ALA A 92 0.91 -6.58 0.41
C ALA A 92 1.87 -7.43 1.25
N SER A 93 2.55 -6.81 2.20
CA SER A 93 3.34 -7.50 3.22
C SER A 93 3.41 -6.68 4.50
N LEU A 94 3.41 -7.34 5.65
CA LEU A 94 3.82 -6.68 6.89
C LEU A 94 5.31 -6.34 6.85
N HIS A 95 5.64 -5.16 7.36
CA HIS A 95 7.01 -4.67 7.46
C HIS A 95 7.17 -3.78 8.70
N GLY A 96 8.40 -3.62 9.17
CA GLY A 96 8.72 -2.91 10.42
C GLY A 96 8.86 -3.85 11.63
N GLU A 97 9.12 -3.25 12.79
CA GLU A 97 9.34 -3.93 14.06
C GLU A 97 8.59 -3.20 15.19
N GLY A 98 8.09 -3.93 16.18
CA GLY A 98 7.37 -3.36 17.33
C GLY A 98 6.18 -2.49 16.92
N ASP A 99 6.13 -1.27 17.45
CA ASP A 99 5.05 -0.31 17.18
C ASP A 99 5.07 0.29 15.77
N GLU A 100 6.15 0.09 15.01
CA GLU A 100 6.30 0.55 13.63
C GLU A 100 5.90 -0.50 12.59
N ILE A 101 5.32 -1.62 13.02
CA ILE A 101 4.73 -2.61 12.08
C ILE A 101 3.62 -1.94 11.27
N HIS A 102 3.71 -2.04 9.95
CA HIS A 102 2.73 -1.51 8.99
C HIS A 102 2.53 -2.51 7.84
N ILE A 103 1.41 -2.36 7.14
CA ILE A 103 1.17 -3.07 5.89
C ILE A 103 1.78 -2.22 4.78
N HIS A 104 2.81 -2.76 4.13
CA HIS A 104 3.44 -2.17 2.98
C HIS A 104 2.74 -2.65 1.70
N LEU A 105 2.04 -1.74 1.04
CA LEU A 105 1.43 -1.96 -0.27
C LEU A 105 2.42 -1.58 -1.36
N LYS A 106 2.54 -2.43 -2.38
CA LYS A 106 3.36 -2.18 -3.55
C LYS A 106 2.74 -2.74 -4.81
N VAL A 107 2.85 -2.00 -5.90
CA VAL A 107 2.36 -2.42 -7.21
C VAL A 107 3.45 -2.34 -8.28
N HIS A 108 3.15 -2.88 -9.44
CA HIS A 108 3.97 -2.90 -10.64
C HIS A 108 3.07 -2.55 -11.85
N PRO A 109 3.60 -2.06 -12.99
CA PRO A 109 2.82 -1.88 -14.21
C PRO A 109 2.10 -3.14 -14.76
N ARG A 110 2.38 -4.32 -14.18
CA ARG A 110 1.70 -5.58 -14.52
C ARG A 110 0.84 -6.12 -13.38
N THR A 111 0.63 -5.31 -12.34
CA THR A 111 -0.29 -5.67 -11.26
C THR A 111 -1.70 -5.74 -11.82
N ARG A 112 -2.40 -6.82 -11.49
CA ARG A 112 -3.74 -7.10 -11.99
C ARG A 112 -4.53 -7.92 -10.97
N LEU A 113 -5.84 -7.93 -11.13
CA LEU A 113 -6.69 -8.91 -10.48
C LEU A 113 -6.27 -10.32 -10.91
N ARG A 114 -6.31 -11.25 -9.95
CA ARG A 114 -6.16 -12.69 -10.20
C ARG A 114 -7.40 -13.28 -10.87
#